data_AF-A0A662HKJ4-F1
#
_entry.id   AF-A0A662HKJ4-F1
#
_cell.length_a   1.000
_cell.length_b   1.000
_cell.length_c   1.000
_cell.angle_alpha   90.00
_cell.angle_beta   90.00
_cell.angle_gamma   90.00
#
_symmetry.space_group_name_H-M   'P 1'
#
loop_
_entity.id
_entity.type
_entity.pdbx_description
1 polymer ?
#
loop_
_entity_poly.entity_id
_entity_poly.type
_entity_poly.pdbx_seq_one_letter_code
_entity_poly.pdbx_strand_id
1 'polypeptide(L)'
;MVLIPRPALLLAVMILASSASCLPVAVKNRADVAIENYPVFVVVEREALLREGIDPSSMCVVDEAGNPLPFWVVPQTLNTSRVAMYVLIPYLMPREQMAFYITSGGCEQNPGDLFTFFDDFRDLDPRRWIIVSSPRVLNITVKARGGLYISGRFAATQQYLKVLSQPLTPPFTVDVLVTPLTGFDHDACLDVYILGTEGAHPSEARGAYIHAWGWGSPLNTSGTIAWYRVAGPSGTPEFLWDVTTWEEGGSSPVWEAGETFLFRISVCAEGVRYEVYRLSEEGLERILANWNGLGIVNETVIGLGQECGGTYGFTQEALFHWIAVRPYVYPEPRVEVGVEKIVESPLEPILEFLSKPANQMLVAWGLVLLVFSLVFAAKILKGGRGRPRR
;
A
#
# COMPACT_ATOMS: atom_id res chain seq x y z
N MET A 1 -39.54 16.80 53.76
CA MET A 1 -38.49 17.50 52.98
C MET A 1 -37.23 16.66 53.12
N VAL A 2 -37.02 15.73 52.18
CA VAL A 2 -35.94 14.73 52.26
C VAL A 2 -34.68 15.36 51.69
N LEU A 3 -33.71 15.65 52.55
CA LEU A 3 -32.36 16.05 52.14
C LEU A 3 -31.66 14.82 51.56
N ILE A 4 -31.53 14.77 50.24
CA ILE A 4 -30.62 13.85 49.57
C ILE A 4 -29.20 14.40 49.78
N PRO A 5 -28.27 13.64 50.36
CA PRO A 5 -26.91 14.11 50.59
C PRO A 5 -26.18 14.30 49.25
N ARG A 6 -25.44 15.41 49.15
CA ARG A 6 -24.67 15.88 47.98
C ARG A 6 -23.57 14.94 47.40
N PRO A 7 -23.10 13.82 48.02
CA PRO A 7 -22.13 12.95 47.34
C PRO A 7 -22.76 12.03 46.29
N ALA A 8 -24.09 11.83 46.31
CA ALA A 8 -24.77 10.96 45.36
C ALA A 8 -24.93 11.59 43.96
N LEU A 9 -24.83 12.92 43.85
CA LEU A 9 -24.94 13.64 42.58
C LEU A 9 -23.64 13.56 41.76
N LEU A 10 -22.46 13.44 42.41
CA LEU A 10 -21.18 13.26 41.71
C LEU A 10 -20.99 11.82 41.21
N LEU A 11 -21.56 10.83 41.89
CA LEU A 11 -21.52 9.44 41.41
C LEU A 11 -22.51 9.22 40.25
N ALA A 12 -23.64 9.93 40.23
CA ALA A 12 -24.59 9.88 39.12
C ALA A 12 -24.10 10.63 37.87
N VAL A 13 -23.27 11.67 38.00
CA VAL A 13 -22.64 12.35 36.84
C VAL A 13 -21.45 11.55 36.29
N MET A 14 -20.78 10.73 37.10
CA MET A 14 -19.76 9.77 36.64
C MET A 14 -20.35 8.48 36.03
N ILE A 15 -21.66 8.22 36.20
CA ILE A 15 -22.35 7.04 35.66
C ILE A 15 -23.30 7.43 34.50
N LEU A 16 -23.36 8.71 34.12
CA LEU A 16 -24.09 9.21 32.94
C LEU A 16 -23.19 9.56 31.75
N ALA A 17 -21.88 9.35 31.84
CA ALA A 17 -21.11 8.99 30.66
C ALA A 17 -21.39 7.50 30.39
N SER A 18 -22.54 7.19 29.79
CA SER A 18 -22.60 6.01 28.94
C SER A 18 -21.56 6.25 27.85
N SER A 19 -20.31 5.90 28.14
CA SER A 19 -19.23 5.89 27.16
C SER A 19 -19.74 5.03 26.03
N ALA A 20 -20.18 5.65 24.95
CA ALA A 20 -20.46 4.93 23.73
C ALA A 20 -19.18 4.16 23.44
N SER A 21 -19.23 2.84 23.49
CA SER A 21 -18.06 2.03 23.27
C SER A 21 -17.54 2.36 21.88
N CYS A 22 -16.33 2.91 21.84
CA CYS A 22 -15.75 3.43 20.62
C CYS A 22 -14.24 3.28 20.67
N LEU A 23 -13.65 3.02 19.50
CA LEU A 23 -12.22 2.92 19.33
C LEU A 23 -11.72 4.18 18.61
N PRO A 24 -10.96 5.06 19.28
CA PRO A 24 -10.45 6.27 18.65
C PRO A 24 -9.36 5.94 17.63
N VAL A 25 -9.30 6.74 16.57
CA VAL A 25 -8.25 6.68 15.56
C VAL A 25 -7.78 8.10 15.28
N ALA A 26 -6.50 8.36 15.47
CA ALA A 26 -5.88 9.63 15.16
C ALA A 26 -5.31 9.61 13.75
N VAL A 27 -5.54 10.69 13.01
CA VAL A 27 -4.97 10.92 11.68
C VAL A 27 -4.20 12.23 11.70
N LYS A 28 -2.96 12.21 11.21
CA LYS A 28 -2.13 13.40 11.06
C LYS A 28 -1.69 13.60 9.62
N ASN A 29 -1.95 14.79 9.09
CA ASN A 29 -1.43 15.19 7.79
C ASN A 29 0.08 15.47 7.89
N ARG A 30 0.90 14.61 7.27
CA ARG A 30 2.35 14.75 7.23
C ARG A 30 2.86 15.46 5.98
N ALA A 31 2.00 15.64 4.98
CA ALA A 31 2.32 16.40 3.78
C ALA A 31 2.43 17.89 4.11
N ASP A 32 3.08 18.62 3.21
CA ASP A 32 3.19 20.08 3.23
C ASP A 32 2.02 20.78 2.52
N VAL A 33 1.05 20.01 2.02
CA VAL A 33 -0.20 20.46 1.42
C VAL A 33 -1.41 20.02 2.24
N ALA A 34 -2.50 20.79 2.17
CA ALA A 34 -3.77 20.37 2.76
C ALA A 34 -4.31 19.14 2.03
N ILE A 35 -4.98 18.26 2.76
CA ILE A 35 -5.75 17.15 2.18
C ILE A 35 -7.23 17.48 2.27
N GLU A 36 -7.99 17.12 1.25
CA GLU A 36 -9.43 17.32 1.15
C GLU A 36 -10.06 16.06 0.53
N ASN A 37 -11.17 15.58 1.11
CA ASN A 37 -11.84 14.33 0.71
C ASN A 37 -10.85 13.19 0.47
N TYR A 38 -9.97 12.95 1.45
CA TYR A 38 -8.84 12.04 1.31
C TYR A 38 -9.10 10.72 2.05
N PRO A 39 -9.22 9.58 1.34
CA PRO A 39 -9.34 8.28 1.98
C PRO A 39 -8.03 7.85 2.63
N VAL A 40 -8.02 7.69 3.94
CA VAL A 40 -6.89 7.10 4.68
C VAL A 40 -7.08 5.60 4.86
N PHE A 41 -6.01 4.83 4.70
CA PHE A 41 -6.01 3.39 4.93
C PHE A 41 -5.74 3.07 6.40
N VAL A 42 -6.65 2.34 7.04
CA VAL A 42 -6.61 2.03 8.47
C VAL A 42 -6.63 0.51 8.65
N VAL A 43 -5.72 0.00 9.47
CA VAL A 43 -5.69 -1.41 9.88
C VAL A 43 -5.87 -1.46 11.39
N VAL A 44 -6.88 -2.20 11.84
CA VAL A 44 -7.28 -2.29 13.25
C VAL A 44 -7.27 -3.75 13.71
N GLU A 45 -6.74 -4.00 14.91
CA GLU A 45 -6.84 -5.31 15.56
C GLU A 45 -8.31 -5.62 15.90
N ARG A 46 -8.80 -6.77 15.45
CA ARG A 46 -10.17 -7.24 15.69
C ARG A 46 -10.45 -7.31 17.19
N GLU A 47 -9.51 -7.78 17.99
CA GLU A 47 -9.62 -7.84 19.44
C GLU A 47 -9.77 -6.46 20.07
N ALA A 48 -9.25 -5.38 19.46
CA ALA A 48 -9.50 -4.02 19.92
C ALA A 48 -10.95 -3.60 19.68
N LEU A 49 -11.51 -3.90 18.51
CA LEU A 49 -12.92 -3.66 18.22
C LEU A 49 -13.85 -4.44 19.17
N LEU A 50 -13.56 -5.73 19.35
CA LEU A 50 -14.38 -6.60 20.20
C LEU A 50 -14.34 -6.20 21.68
N ARG A 51 -13.20 -5.66 22.17
CA ARG A 51 -13.12 -5.10 23.54
C ARG A 51 -14.05 -3.91 23.73
N GLU A 52 -14.26 -3.13 22.69
CA GLU A 52 -15.24 -2.04 22.64
C GLU A 52 -16.64 -2.54 22.24
N GLY A 53 -16.89 -3.85 22.17
CA GLY A 53 -18.20 -4.38 21.78
C GLY A 53 -18.61 -4.06 20.33
N ILE A 54 -17.64 -3.75 19.47
CA ILE A 54 -17.85 -3.43 18.05
C ILE A 54 -17.65 -4.70 17.23
N ASP A 55 -18.68 -5.11 16.48
CA ASP A 55 -18.57 -6.16 15.48
C ASP A 55 -18.06 -5.54 14.16
N PRO A 56 -16.94 -6.02 13.59
CA PRO A 56 -16.43 -5.53 12.31
C PRO A 56 -17.43 -5.58 11.15
N SER A 57 -18.39 -6.50 11.19
CA SER A 57 -19.45 -6.61 10.17
C SER A 57 -20.57 -5.57 10.33
N SER A 58 -20.65 -4.91 11.49
CA SER A 58 -21.65 -3.89 11.82
C SER A 58 -21.03 -2.75 12.64
N MET A 59 -19.98 -2.16 12.08
CA MET A 59 -19.35 -0.95 12.60
C MET A 59 -19.78 0.30 11.83
N CYS A 60 -19.66 1.45 12.50
CA CYS A 60 -19.76 2.78 11.92
C CYS A 60 -18.47 3.55 12.22
N VAL A 61 -18.19 4.57 11.41
CA VAL A 61 -17.13 5.54 11.67
C VAL A 61 -17.77 6.92 11.80
N VAL A 62 -17.45 7.63 12.89
CA VAL A 62 -17.99 8.96 13.19
C VAL A 62 -16.88 9.95 13.52
N ASP A 63 -17.10 11.23 13.24
CA ASP A 63 -16.24 12.31 13.70
C ASP A 63 -16.39 12.58 15.23
N GLU A 64 -15.65 13.55 15.74
CA GLU A 64 -15.72 13.96 17.16
C GLU A 64 -17.11 14.49 17.58
N ALA A 65 -17.90 15.01 16.64
CA ALA A 65 -19.26 15.46 16.89
C ALA A 65 -20.31 14.33 16.76
N GLY A 66 -19.89 13.11 16.41
CA GLY A 66 -20.77 11.96 16.20
C GLY A 66 -21.42 11.90 14.82
N ASN A 67 -20.99 12.74 13.86
CA ASN A 67 -21.48 12.66 12.49
C ASN A 67 -20.83 11.49 11.76
N PRO A 68 -21.58 10.69 10.99
CA PRO A 68 -21.00 9.61 10.18
C PRO A 68 -19.99 10.13 9.15
N LEU A 69 -18.85 9.45 9.06
CA LEU A 69 -17.86 9.63 8.00
C LEU A 69 -18.00 8.49 6.99
N PRO A 70 -17.91 8.75 5.67
CA PRO A 70 -17.85 7.70 4.67
C PRO A 70 -16.66 6.76 4.92
N PHE A 71 -16.91 5.46 4.91
CA PHE A 71 -15.90 4.44 5.07
C PHE A 71 -16.24 3.20 4.24
N TRP A 72 -15.23 2.38 3.97
CA TRP A 72 -15.40 1.08 3.35
C TRP A 72 -14.43 0.07 3.93
N VAL A 73 -14.96 -1.07 4.38
CA VAL A 73 -14.18 -2.16 4.95
C VAL A 73 -13.75 -3.10 3.84
N VAL A 74 -12.47 -3.50 3.83
CA VAL A 74 -11.96 -4.48 2.88
C VAL A 74 -12.57 -5.84 3.22
N PRO A 75 -13.51 -6.39 2.41
CA PRO A 75 -14.32 -7.53 2.81
C PRO A 75 -13.50 -8.78 3.15
N GLN A 76 -12.39 -8.97 2.45
CA GLN A 76 -11.48 -10.11 2.65
C GLN A 76 -10.76 -10.09 4.01
N THR A 77 -10.82 -8.98 4.75
CA THR A 77 -10.23 -8.84 6.09
C THR A 77 -11.27 -8.89 7.22
N LEU A 78 -12.55 -9.05 6.91
CA LEU A 78 -13.62 -9.04 7.92
C LEU A 78 -13.53 -10.18 8.93
N ASN A 79 -12.87 -11.28 8.59
CA ASN A 79 -12.75 -12.48 9.43
C ASN A 79 -11.30 -12.76 9.88
N THR A 80 -10.38 -11.83 9.62
CA THR A 80 -8.96 -11.95 10.00
C THR A 80 -8.71 -11.29 11.36
N SER A 81 -7.52 -11.49 11.95
CA SER A 81 -7.17 -10.83 13.22
C SER A 81 -7.03 -9.31 13.08
N ARG A 82 -6.61 -8.81 11.91
CA ARG A 82 -6.60 -7.38 11.59
C ARG A 82 -7.60 -7.07 10.49
N VAL A 83 -8.48 -6.10 10.75
CA VAL A 83 -9.48 -5.62 9.79
C VAL A 83 -8.95 -4.36 9.12
N ALA A 84 -8.99 -4.31 7.79
CA ALA A 84 -8.56 -3.16 7.01
C ALA A 84 -9.78 -2.37 6.49
N MET A 85 -9.67 -1.05 6.49
CA MET A 85 -10.71 -0.17 5.96
C MET A 85 -10.11 1.12 5.40
N TYR A 86 -10.90 1.80 4.59
CA TYR A 86 -10.65 3.17 4.17
C TYR A 86 -11.67 4.09 4.84
N VAL A 87 -11.21 5.25 5.32
CA VAL A 87 -12.07 6.28 5.94
C VAL A 87 -11.81 7.60 5.25
N LEU A 88 -12.88 8.29 4.83
CA LEU A 88 -12.78 9.58 4.17
C LEU A 88 -12.50 10.68 5.19
N ILE A 89 -11.38 11.38 5.03
CA ILE A 89 -11.04 12.57 5.81
C ILE A 89 -11.48 13.82 5.04
N PRO A 90 -12.44 14.61 5.57
CA PRO A 90 -12.99 15.75 4.84
C PRO A 90 -11.94 16.82 4.55
N TYR A 91 -11.15 17.19 5.56
CA TYR A 91 -10.13 18.24 5.44
C TYR A 91 -9.11 18.19 6.57
N LEU A 92 -7.82 18.35 6.26
CA LEU A 92 -6.75 18.62 7.24
C LEU A 92 -5.66 19.51 6.62
N MET A 93 -5.30 20.61 7.28
CA MET A 93 -4.15 21.42 6.86
C MET A 93 -2.82 20.67 7.08
N PRO A 94 -1.71 21.15 6.47
CA PRO A 94 -0.38 20.61 6.75
C PRO A 94 -0.10 20.55 8.25
N ARG A 95 0.39 19.41 8.73
CA ARG A 95 0.72 19.13 10.15
C ARG A 95 -0.45 19.07 11.12
N GLU A 96 -1.68 19.38 10.69
CA GLU A 96 -2.86 19.19 11.52
C GLU A 96 -3.16 17.70 11.72
N GLN A 97 -3.95 17.44 12.76
CA GLN A 97 -4.45 16.13 13.08
C GLN A 97 -5.90 16.23 13.54
N MET A 98 -6.63 15.15 13.33
CA MET A 98 -7.97 14.94 13.89
C MET A 98 -8.07 13.54 14.47
N ALA A 99 -9.12 13.30 15.25
CA ALA A 99 -9.57 11.97 15.60
C ALA A 99 -10.90 11.68 14.92
N PHE A 100 -11.13 10.39 14.64
CA PHE A 100 -12.45 9.84 14.42
C PHE A 100 -12.62 8.61 15.30
N TYR A 101 -13.84 8.11 15.41
CA TYR A 101 -14.20 7.04 16.31
C TYR A 101 -14.88 5.92 15.54
N ILE A 102 -14.38 4.70 15.69
CA ILE A 102 -15.08 3.50 15.24
C ILE A 102 -16.06 3.11 16.34
N THR A 103 -17.32 2.88 15.99
CA THR A 103 -18.36 2.50 16.95
C THR A 103 -19.23 1.38 16.39
N SER A 104 -20.12 0.81 17.20
CA SER A 104 -21.12 -0.14 16.74
C SER A 104 -22.23 0.58 15.98
N GLY A 105 -22.67 0.02 14.85
CA GLY A 105 -23.73 0.62 14.05
C GLY A 105 -23.79 0.11 12.62
N GLY A 106 -24.96 0.19 11.99
CA GLY A 106 -25.17 -0.20 10.60
C GLY A 106 -25.03 0.99 9.64
N CYS A 107 -23.89 1.69 9.67
CA CYS A 107 -23.65 2.77 8.73
C CYS A 107 -23.43 2.21 7.32
N GLU A 108 -23.95 2.93 6.33
CA GLU A 108 -23.84 2.52 4.93
C GLU A 108 -22.37 2.60 4.47
N GLN A 109 -21.93 1.56 3.78
CA GLN A 109 -20.60 1.49 3.18
C GLN A 109 -20.73 1.56 1.67
N ASN A 110 -20.27 2.67 1.09
CA ASN A 110 -20.32 2.89 -0.35
C ASN A 110 -18.94 3.33 -0.85
N PRO A 111 -18.17 2.42 -1.50
CA PRO A 111 -16.87 2.75 -2.08
C PRO A 111 -16.88 3.96 -3.03
N GLY A 112 -18.02 4.22 -3.70
CA GLY A 112 -18.16 5.36 -4.60
C GLY A 112 -18.09 6.73 -3.91
N ASP A 113 -18.29 6.78 -2.60
CA ASP A 113 -18.16 8.00 -1.79
C ASP A 113 -16.71 8.25 -1.34
N LEU A 114 -15.84 7.24 -1.46
CA LEU A 114 -14.43 7.31 -1.07
C LEU A 114 -13.48 7.46 -2.26
N PHE A 115 -13.72 6.69 -3.32
CA PHE A 115 -12.75 6.50 -4.38
C PHE A 115 -13.15 7.27 -5.64
N THR A 116 -12.18 7.97 -6.24
CA THR A 116 -12.34 8.57 -7.57
C THR A 116 -12.74 7.53 -8.62
N PHE A 117 -12.28 6.30 -8.43
CA PHE A 117 -12.69 5.16 -9.25
C PHE A 117 -12.69 3.90 -8.40
N PHE A 118 -13.77 3.11 -8.45
CA PHE A 118 -13.84 1.83 -7.77
C PHE A 118 -14.54 0.79 -8.64
N ASP A 119 -14.02 -0.44 -8.68
CA ASP A 119 -14.69 -1.55 -9.33
C ASP A 119 -14.44 -2.85 -8.55
N ASP A 120 -15.52 -3.55 -8.20
CA ASP A 120 -15.52 -4.89 -7.61
C ASP A 120 -15.86 -5.97 -8.65
N PHE A 121 -15.94 -5.56 -9.93
CA PHE A 121 -16.16 -6.43 -11.08
C PHE A 121 -17.38 -7.34 -10.94
N ARG A 122 -18.48 -6.81 -10.41
CA ARG A 122 -19.81 -7.47 -10.50
C ARG A 122 -20.23 -7.65 -11.96
N ASP A 123 -19.85 -6.70 -12.80
CA ASP A 123 -19.91 -6.72 -14.26
C ASP A 123 -18.68 -6.01 -14.84
N LEU A 124 -18.48 -6.11 -16.16
CA LEU A 124 -17.39 -5.43 -16.86
C LEU A 124 -17.98 -4.37 -17.79
N ASP A 125 -18.12 -3.14 -17.29
CA ASP A 125 -18.69 -2.02 -18.06
C ASP A 125 -17.72 -1.58 -19.17
N PRO A 126 -18.08 -1.74 -20.47
CA PRO A 126 -17.22 -1.37 -21.59
C PRO A 126 -17.01 0.15 -21.74
N ARG A 127 -17.74 0.97 -20.98
CA ARG A 127 -17.49 2.42 -20.89
C ARG A 127 -16.33 2.75 -19.95
N ARG A 128 -15.96 1.81 -19.07
CA ARG A 128 -14.91 1.96 -18.06
C ARG A 128 -13.66 1.18 -18.44
N TRP A 129 -13.84 0.04 -19.13
CA TRP A 129 -12.79 -0.94 -19.38
C TRP A 129 -12.69 -1.31 -20.85
N ILE A 130 -11.45 -1.45 -21.33
CA ILE A 130 -11.13 -1.98 -22.65
C ILE A 130 -10.22 -3.19 -22.50
N ILE A 131 -10.55 -4.30 -23.17
CA ILE A 131 -9.71 -5.50 -23.20
C ILE A 131 -8.76 -5.39 -24.39
N VAL A 132 -7.46 -5.54 -24.13
CA VAL A 132 -6.42 -5.53 -25.16
C VAL A 132 -5.53 -6.75 -25.00
N SER A 133 -5.25 -7.44 -26.10
CA SER A 133 -4.40 -8.62 -26.09
C SER A 133 -3.49 -8.67 -27.31
N SER A 134 -2.28 -9.20 -27.14
CA SER A 134 -1.41 -9.48 -28.27
C SER A 134 -1.94 -10.63 -29.14
N PRO A 135 -1.59 -10.69 -30.45
CA PRO A 135 -2.15 -11.68 -31.37
C PRO A 135 -1.79 -13.15 -31.06
N ARG A 136 -0.76 -13.40 -30.25
CA ARG A 136 -0.32 -14.76 -29.87
C ARG A 136 -0.78 -15.16 -28.46
N VAL A 137 -1.82 -14.52 -27.94
CA VAL A 137 -2.54 -14.97 -26.75
C VAL A 137 -3.80 -15.71 -27.20
N LEU A 138 -3.86 -17.01 -26.90
CA LEU A 138 -4.93 -17.91 -27.33
C LEU A 138 -5.86 -18.23 -26.15
N ASN A 139 -7.08 -18.70 -26.44
CA ASN A 139 -8.05 -19.15 -25.43
C ASN A 139 -8.33 -18.11 -24.33
N ILE A 140 -8.38 -16.83 -24.71
CA ILE A 140 -8.59 -15.72 -23.77
C ILE A 140 -9.95 -15.87 -23.09
N THR A 141 -9.94 -15.79 -21.76
CA THR A 141 -11.13 -15.68 -20.93
C THR A 141 -11.01 -14.46 -20.03
N VAL A 142 -11.97 -13.55 -20.13
CA VAL A 142 -12.12 -12.41 -19.21
C VAL A 142 -13.54 -12.45 -18.67
N LYS A 143 -13.71 -12.60 -17.35
CA LYS A 143 -15.02 -12.75 -16.71
C LYS A 143 -15.09 -11.91 -15.43
N ALA A 144 -16.08 -11.04 -15.35
CA ALA A 144 -16.44 -10.27 -14.16
C ALA A 144 -17.64 -10.95 -13.45
N ARG A 145 -17.45 -11.41 -12.21
CA ARG A 145 -18.48 -12.07 -11.38
C ARG A 145 -18.25 -11.83 -9.88
N GLY A 146 -18.11 -10.57 -9.47
CA GLY A 146 -17.67 -10.21 -8.11
C GLY A 146 -16.17 -10.45 -7.95
N GLY A 147 -15.42 -9.99 -8.96
CA GLY A 147 -14.02 -10.27 -9.21
C GLY A 147 -13.79 -10.44 -10.71
N LEU A 148 -12.65 -9.96 -11.21
CA LEU A 148 -12.22 -10.06 -12.59
C LEU A 148 -11.23 -11.21 -12.72
N TYR A 149 -11.72 -12.31 -13.28
CA TYR A 149 -10.89 -13.44 -13.68
C TYR A 149 -10.35 -13.21 -15.09
N ILE A 150 -9.04 -13.33 -15.24
CA ILE A 150 -8.31 -13.22 -16.50
C ILE A 150 -7.53 -14.52 -16.72
N SER A 151 -7.64 -15.08 -17.92
CA SER A 151 -6.83 -16.21 -18.36
C SER A 151 -6.49 -16.11 -19.84
N GLY A 152 -5.27 -16.50 -20.19
CA GLY A 152 -4.79 -16.59 -21.56
C GLY A 152 -3.66 -17.60 -21.72
N ARG A 153 -3.64 -18.29 -22.86
CA ARG A 153 -2.53 -19.16 -23.27
C ARG A 153 -1.53 -18.38 -24.11
N PHE A 154 -0.34 -18.16 -23.56
CA PHE A 154 0.71 -17.39 -24.20
C PHE A 154 1.51 -18.29 -25.15
N ALA A 155 1.44 -18.05 -26.45
CA ALA A 155 2.08 -18.88 -27.49
C ALA A 155 3.42 -18.32 -28.02
N ALA A 156 3.84 -17.16 -27.53
CA ALA A 156 5.12 -16.51 -27.83
C ALA A 156 5.54 -15.63 -26.64
N THR A 157 6.80 -15.18 -26.62
CA THR A 157 7.29 -14.17 -25.69
C THR A 157 6.85 -12.76 -26.09
N GLN A 158 7.05 -11.79 -25.20
CA GLN A 158 6.68 -10.39 -25.36
C GLN A 158 5.19 -10.21 -25.71
N GLN A 159 4.33 -10.97 -25.05
CA GLN A 159 2.88 -10.94 -25.26
C GLN A 159 2.19 -10.51 -23.97
N TYR A 160 1.03 -9.88 -24.09
CA TYR A 160 0.25 -9.39 -22.96
C TYR A 160 -1.25 -9.60 -23.16
N LEU A 161 -1.97 -9.66 -22.06
CA LEU A 161 -3.43 -9.61 -21.97
C LEU A 161 -3.78 -8.65 -20.84
N LYS A 162 -4.47 -7.55 -21.17
CA LYS A 162 -4.74 -6.44 -20.25
C LYS A 162 -6.19 -6.02 -20.30
N VAL A 163 -6.69 -5.55 -19.16
CA VAL A 163 -7.95 -4.84 -19.01
C VAL A 163 -7.59 -3.42 -18.56
N LEU A 164 -7.81 -2.47 -19.46
CA LEU A 164 -7.34 -1.09 -19.35
C LEU A 164 -8.45 -0.15 -18.92
N SER A 165 -8.18 0.74 -17.97
CA SER A 165 -9.11 1.76 -17.51
C SER A 165 -9.25 2.91 -18.52
N GLN A 166 -10.21 3.79 -18.26
CA GLN A 166 -10.18 5.15 -18.80
C GLN A 166 -8.97 5.95 -18.27
N PRO A 167 -8.55 7.03 -18.96
CA PRO A 167 -7.43 7.86 -18.51
C PRO A 167 -7.66 8.54 -17.15
N LEU A 168 -6.59 8.66 -16.38
CA LEU A 168 -6.53 9.29 -15.06
C LEU A 168 -5.34 10.25 -14.98
N THR A 169 -5.50 11.35 -14.26
CA THR A 169 -4.46 12.37 -14.08
C THR A 169 -3.84 12.26 -12.68
N PRO A 170 -2.52 12.04 -12.54
CA PRO A 170 -1.81 12.11 -11.26
C PRO A 170 -1.98 13.48 -10.56
N PRO A 171 -1.88 13.55 -9.21
CA PRO A 171 -1.47 12.47 -8.32
C PRO A 171 -2.62 11.57 -7.86
N PHE A 172 -2.38 10.27 -7.83
CA PHE A 172 -3.32 9.28 -7.29
C PHE A 172 -2.60 8.04 -6.77
N THR A 173 -3.31 7.26 -5.97
CA THR A 173 -2.95 5.90 -5.58
C THR A 173 -3.92 4.92 -6.20
N VAL A 174 -3.41 3.83 -6.74
CA VAL A 174 -4.18 2.67 -7.18
C VAL A 174 -3.94 1.52 -6.22
N ASP A 175 -5.02 0.99 -5.67
CA ASP A 175 -5.07 -0.14 -4.76
C ASP A 175 -5.81 -1.30 -5.44
N VAL A 176 -5.17 -2.46 -5.54
CA VAL A 176 -5.76 -3.65 -6.19
C VAL A 176 -5.52 -4.88 -5.36
N LEU A 177 -6.59 -5.57 -4.99
CA LEU A 177 -6.50 -6.89 -4.37
C LEU A 177 -6.50 -7.97 -5.44
N VAL A 178 -5.45 -8.79 -5.48
CA VAL A 178 -5.19 -9.73 -6.57
C VAL A 178 -4.65 -11.07 -6.06
N THR A 179 -5.03 -12.14 -6.75
CA THR A 179 -4.57 -13.51 -6.53
C THR A 179 -3.99 -14.06 -7.85
N PRO A 180 -2.65 -14.16 -8.01
CA PRO A 180 -2.05 -14.96 -9.08
C PRO A 180 -2.36 -16.45 -8.86
N LEU A 181 -2.73 -17.19 -9.91
CA LEU A 181 -3.25 -18.56 -9.77
C LEU A 181 -2.36 -19.64 -10.41
N THR A 182 -1.28 -19.27 -11.11
CA THR A 182 -0.45 -20.24 -11.83
C THR A 182 1.03 -20.22 -11.48
N GLY A 183 1.61 -19.06 -11.15
CA GLY A 183 3.06 -18.96 -10.93
C GLY A 183 3.87 -18.96 -12.23
N PHE A 184 3.28 -18.60 -13.36
CA PHE A 184 3.97 -18.57 -14.65
C PHE A 184 4.25 -17.16 -15.17
N ASP A 185 5.52 -16.78 -15.20
CA ASP A 185 5.99 -15.47 -15.67
C ASP A 185 5.20 -14.32 -14.99
N HIS A 186 4.86 -13.22 -15.65
CA HIS A 186 4.11 -12.13 -15.02
C HIS A 186 2.61 -12.48 -14.91
N ASP A 187 2.28 -13.40 -14.00
CA ASP A 187 0.98 -14.07 -13.86
C ASP A 187 -0.15 -13.11 -13.47
N ALA A 188 0.17 -12.08 -12.68
CA ALA A 188 -0.74 -11.00 -12.33
C ALA A 188 0.00 -9.66 -12.24
N CYS A 189 -0.49 -8.66 -12.97
CA CYS A 189 0.16 -7.37 -13.14
C CYS A 189 -0.77 -6.22 -12.75
N LEU A 190 -0.25 -5.27 -11.97
CA LEU A 190 -0.81 -3.94 -11.80
C LEU A 190 0.11 -2.93 -12.47
N ASP A 191 -0.43 -2.24 -13.47
CA ASP A 191 0.33 -1.35 -14.33
C ASP A 191 -0.28 0.05 -14.32
N VAL A 192 0.55 1.08 -14.23
CA VAL A 192 0.18 2.47 -14.45
C VAL A 192 0.97 2.98 -15.65
N TYR A 193 0.34 2.91 -16.82
CA TYR A 193 0.89 3.35 -18.09
C TYR A 193 0.79 4.86 -18.24
N ILE A 194 1.79 5.49 -18.86
CA ILE A 194 1.61 6.81 -19.47
C ILE A 194 0.77 6.62 -20.73
N LEU A 195 -0.30 7.41 -20.86
CA LEU A 195 -1.23 7.36 -21.98
C LEU A 195 -0.49 7.49 -23.33
N GLY A 196 -0.90 6.67 -24.30
CA GLY A 196 -0.28 6.51 -25.61
C GLY A 196 0.77 5.40 -25.67
N THR A 197 1.08 4.73 -24.56
CA THR A 197 2.04 3.62 -24.49
C THR A 197 1.43 2.30 -24.02
N GLU A 198 0.16 2.29 -23.59
CA GLU A 198 -0.55 1.15 -23.02
C GLU A 198 -0.71 -0.05 -23.97
N GLY A 199 -0.69 0.24 -25.28
CA GLY A 199 -0.77 -0.75 -26.36
C GLY A 199 0.54 -1.47 -26.68
N ALA A 200 1.62 -1.25 -25.92
CA ALA A 200 2.89 -1.94 -26.09
C ALA A 200 3.13 -3.00 -25.00
N HIS A 201 4.16 -3.83 -25.18
CA HIS A 201 4.63 -4.68 -24.09
C HIS A 201 5.16 -3.79 -22.94
N PRO A 202 5.00 -4.17 -21.66
CA PRO A 202 5.32 -3.24 -20.56
C PRO A 202 6.80 -2.89 -20.39
N SER A 203 7.69 -3.74 -20.91
CA SER A 203 9.12 -3.40 -21.09
C SER A 203 9.37 -2.31 -22.15
N GLU A 204 8.36 -1.98 -22.96
CA GLU A 204 8.41 -0.97 -24.03
C GLU A 204 7.46 0.21 -23.75
N ALA A 205 6.56 0.05 -22.78
CA ALA A 205 5.61 1.06 -22.37
C ALA A 205 6.18 1.90 -21.22
N ARG A 206 5.91 3.21 -21.22
CA ARG A 206 6.37 4.06 -20.12
C ARG A 206 5.38 3.96 -18.97
N GLY A 207 5.87 3.79 -17.74
CA GLY A 207 4.96 3.62 -16.62
C GLY A 207 5.64 3.13 -15.34
N ALA A 208 4.79 2.74 -14.40
CA ALA A 208 5.14 2.12 -13.13
C ALA A 208 4.33 0.84 -12.94
N TYR A 209 4.97 -0.22 -12.45
CA TYR A 209 4.39 -1.55 -12.47
C TYR A 209 4.73 -2.36 -11.23
N ILE A 210 3.82 -3.25 -10.81
CA ILE A 210 4.04 -4.32 -9.83
C ILE A 210 3.52 -5.63 -10.42
N HIS A 211 4.41 -6.61 -10.60
CA HIS A 211 4.05 -7.90 -11.16
C HIS A 211 4.32 -9.01 -10.15
N ALA A 212 3.37 -9.95 -10.02
CA ALA A 212 3.62 -11.27 -9.49
C ALA A 212 4.38 -12.08 -10.55
N TRP A 213 5.71 -12.09 -10.46
CA TRP A 213 6.59 -12.72 -11.43
C TRP A 213 6.99 -14.14 -11.02
N GLY A 214 6.39 -15.13 -11.67
CA GLY A 214 6.59 -16.56 -11.46
C GLY A 214 7.73 -17.16 -12.30
N TRP A 215 8.27 -18.29 -11.85
CA TRP A 215 9.44 -18.92 -12.48
C TRP A 215 9.13 -19.65 -13.79
N GLY A 216 7.85 -19.81 -14.16
CA GLY A 216 7.47 -20.24 -15.50
C GLY A 216 7.69 -21.73 -15.78
N SER A 217 7.38 -22.61 -14.82
CA SER A 217 7.46 -24.06 -15.00
C SER A 217 6.21 -24.75 -14.46
N PRO A 218 5.57 -25.69 -15.21
CA PRO A 218 4.41 -26.44 -14.72
C PRO A 218 4.63 -27.23 -13.42
N LEU A 219 5.89 -27.40 -12.99
CA LEU A 219 6.29 -28.06 -11.75
C LEU A 219 6.59 -27.06 -10.61
N ASN A 220 6.50 -25.75 -10.88
CA ASN A 220 6.80 -24.68 -9.96
C ASN A 220 5.73 -23.58 -10.06
N THR A 221 4.83 -23.57 -9.09
CA THR A 221 3.73 -22.61 -8.97
C THR A 221 4.10 -21.41 -8.09
N SER A 222 5.40 -21.17 -7.90
CA SER A 222 5.90 -20.08 -7.08
C SER A 222 6.52 -18.95 -7.92
N GLY A 223 6.70 -17.81 -7.29
CA GLY A 223 7.33 -16.65 -7.91
C GLY A 223 7.94 -15.70 -6.89
N THR A 224 8.25 -14.49 -7.37
CA THR A 224 8.66 -13.33 -6.60
C THR A 224 7.86 -12.10 -7.04
N ILE A 225 7.86 -11.03 -6.25
CA ILE A 225 7.21 -9.78 -6.63
C ILE A 225 8.27 -8.82 -7.13
N ALA A 226 8.05 -8.33 -8.34
CA ALA A 226 8.92 -7.37 -8.98
C ALA A 226 8.19 -6.03 -9.13
N TRP A 227 8.94 -4.95 -8.98
CA TRP A 227 8.49 -3.61 -9.35
C TRP A 227 9.32 -3.09 -10.51
N TYR A 228 8.73 -2.14 -11.23
CA TYR A 228 9.31 -1.64 -12.46
C TYR A 228 9.03 -0.15 -12.59
N ARG A 229 9.98 0.56 -13.19
CA ARG A 229 9.82 1.95 -13.60
C ARG A 229 10.48 2.13 -14.95
N VAL A 230 9.66 2.27 -15.98
CA VAL A 230 10.12 2.53 -17.35
C VAL A 230 9.87 4.01 -17.65
N ALA A 231 10.86 4.86 -17.33
CA ALA A 231 10.78 6.30 -17.54
C ALA A 231 11.51 6.75 -18.82
N GLY A 232 12.55 6.01 -19.22
CA GLY A 232 13.37 6.23 -20.40
C GLY A 232 13.62 4.95 -21.20
N PRO A 233 14.44 5.00 -22.27
CA PRO A 233 14.70 3.85 -23.12
C PRO A 233 15.56 2.78 -22.41
N SER A 234 15.47 1.54 -22.90
CA SER A 234 16.27 0.42 -22.39
C SER A 234 17.78 0.74 -22.37
N GLY A 235 18.45 0.33 -21.30
CA GLY A 235 19.88 0.58 -21.08
C GLY A 235 20.21 1.93 -20.42
N THR A 236 19.20 2.73 -20.07
CA THR A 236 19.38 3.97 -19.30
C THR A 236 19.11 3.78 -17.80
N PRO A 237 19.61 4.66 -16.92
CA PRO A 237 19.26 4.63 -15.49
C PRO A 237 17.77 4.81 -15.18
N GLU A 238 17.02 5.31 -16.16
CA GLU A 238 15.57 5.55 -16.11
C GLU A 238 14.75 4.32 -16.52
N PHE A 239 15.43 3.22 -16.89
CA PHE A 239 14.84 1.95 -17.24
C PHE A 239 15.11 0.93 -16.13
N LEU A 240 14.12 0.71 -15.29
CA LEU A 240 14.17 -0.24 -14.17
C LEU A 240 13.16 -1.35 -14.45
N TRP A 241 13.68 -2.55 -14.73
CA TRP A 241 12.90 -3.70 -15.16
C TRP A 241 13.29 -4.95 -14.35
N ASP A 242 12.29 -5.78 -14.01
CA ASP A 242 12.41 -6.98 -13.18
C ASP A 242 13.12 -6.72 -11.84
N VAL A 243 12.85 -5.56 -11.21
CA VAL A 243 13.55 -5.20 -9.98
C VAL A 243 12.89 -5.90 -8.79
N THR A 244 13.65 -6.79 -8.16
CA THR A 244 13.19 -7.60 -7.02
C THR A 244 13.77 -7.14 -5.69
N THR A 245 14.58 -6.08 -5.67
CA THR A 245 15.12 -5.48 -4.45
C THR A 245 14.27 -4.31 -3.98
N TRP A 246 14.05 -4.22 -2.67
CA TRP A 246 13.13 -3.25 -2.06
C TRP A 246 13.80 -2.43 -0.95
N GLU A 247 13.30 -1.22 -0.68
CA GLU A 247 13.85 -0.30 0.34
C GLU A 247 13.82 -0.92 1.75
N GLU A 248 12.80 -1.76 2.02
CA GLU A 248 12.56 -2.35 3.35
C GLU A 248 13.50 -3.52 3.71
N GLY A 249 14.56 -3.75 2.94
CA GLY A 249 15.74 -4.46 3.43
C GLY A 249 16.07 -5.80 2.77
N GLY A 250 15.63 -6.06 1.52
CA GLY A 250 16.07 -7.26 0.81
C GLY A 250 15.35 -7.57 -0.50
N SER A 251 15.64 -8.75 -1.04
CA SER A 251 14.93 -9.33 -2.17
C SER A 251 13.48 -9.64 -1.81
N SER A 252 12.57 -9.56 -2.77
CA SER A 252 11.18 -9.96 -2.59
C SER A 252 11.09 -11.41 -2.08
N PRO A 253 10.19 -11.69 -1.11
CA PRO A 253 9.91 -13.05 -0.70
C PRO A 253 9.36 -13.88 -1.86
N VAL A 254 9.45 -15.20 -1.70
CA VAL A 254 8.76 -16.14 -2.55
C VAL A 254 7.28 -16.15 -2.19
N TRP A 255 6.43 -16.22 -3.21
CA TRP A 255 4.99 -16.43 -3.09
C TRP A 255 4.58 -17.70 -3.82
N GLU A 256 3.51 -18.34 -3.37
CA GLU A 256 2.88 -19.47 -4.04
C GLU A 256 1.56 -19.06 -4.72
N ALA A 257 1.25 -19.68 -5.85
CA ALA A 257 -0.02 -19.49 -6.53
C ALA A 257 -1.21 -19.71 -5.59
N GLY A 258 -2.19 -18.82 -5.65
CA GLY A 258 -3.33 -18.77 -4.73
C GLY A 258 -3.12 -17.85 -3.53
N GLU A 259 -1.90 -17.41 -3.24
CA GLU A 259 -1.69 -16.31 -2.29
C GLU A 259 -2.32 -15.02 -2.81
N THR A 260 -2.86 -14.20 -1.90
CA THR A 260 -3.56 -12.96 -2.25
C THR A 260 -2.79 -11.75 -1.73
N PHE A 261 -2.68 -10.73 -2.57
CA PHE A 261 -1.91 -9.52 -2.31
C PHE A 261 -2.74 -8.26 -2.56
N LEU A 262 -2.46 -7.21 -1.80
CA LEU A 262 -2.82 -5.85 -2.19
C LEU A 262 -1.59 -5.23 -2.87
N PHE A 263 -1.69 -4.97 -4.17
CA PHE A 263 -0.72 -4.14 -4.88
C PHE A 263 -1.15 -2.68 -4.82
N ARG A 264 -0.21 -1.82 -4.43
CA ARG A 264 -0.41 -0.37 -4.31
C ARG A 264 0.65 0.36 -5.11
N ILE A 265 0.22 1.15 -6.09
CA ILE A 265 1.09 2.08 -6.83
C ILE A 265 0.55 3.50 -6.62
N SER A 266 1.36 4.36 -6.02
CA SER A 266 1.06 5.78 -5.86
C SER A 266 1.96 6.60 -6.77
N VAL A 267 1.37 7.47 -7.58
CA VAL A 267 2.08 8.29 -8.57
C VAL A 267 1.92 9.77 -8.25
N CYS A 268 3.02 10.51 -8.29
CA CYS A 268 3.04 11.97 -8.23
C CYS A 268 4.19 12.54 -9.07
N ALA A 269 4.35 13.86 -9.06
CA ALA A 269 5.40 14.55 -9.81
C ALA A 269 6.81 14.23 -9.29
N GLU A 270 6.93 14.02 -7.98
CA GLU A 270 8.19 13.78 -7.28
C GLU A 270 8.67 12.33 -7.39
N GLY A 271 7.77 11.39 -7.64
CA GLY A 271 8.13 9.98 -7.66
C GLY A 271 6.94 9.03 -7.73
N VAL A 272 7.28 7.75 -7.55
CA VAL A 272 6.35 6.64 -7.47
C VAL A 272 6.62 5.84 -6.21
N ARG A 273 5.57 5.61 -5.41
CA ARG A 273 5.60 4.67 -4.28
C ARG A 273 5.00 3.34 -4.71
N TYR A 274 5.70 2.27 -4.38
CA TYR A 274 5.25 0.89 -4.57
C TYR A 274 5.08 0.27 -3.21
N GLU A 275 3.95 -0.37 -2.94
CA GLU A 275 3.73 -1.13 -1.72
C GLU A 275 3.01 -2.44 -2.05
N VAL A 276 3.38 -3.50 -1.34
CA VAL A 276 2.73 -4.80 -1.45
C VAL A 276 2.36 -5.26 -0.06
N TYR A 277 1.09 -5.60 0.12
CA TYR A 277 0.60 -6.23 1.33
C TYR A 277 0.21 -7.67 1.02
N ARG A 278 0.56 -8.59 1.90
CA ARG A 278 0.08 -9.97 1.86
C ARG A 278 -1.19 -10.07 2.68
N LEU A 279 -2.21 -10.72 2.13
CA LEU A 279 -3.39 -11.13 2.89
C LEU A 279 -3.14 -12.51 3.49
N SER A 280 -3.25 -12.62 4.82
CA SER A 280 -3.18 -13.87 5.56
C SER A 280 -4.35 -13.99 6.55
N GLU A 281 -4.36 -15.02 7.38
CA GLU A 281 -5.30 -15.14 8.51
C GLU A 281 -5.18 -13.95 9.48
N GLU A 282 -4.02 -13.29 9.53
CA GLU A 282 -3.81 -12.10 10.33
C GLU A 282 -4.34 -10.81 9.69
N GLY A 283 -4.75 -10.84 8.42
CA GLY A 283 -5.22 -9.67 7.67
C GLY A 283 -4.19 -9.18 6.65
N LEU A 284 -4.28 -7.90 6.29
CA LEU A 284 -3.32 -7.29 5.36
C LEU A 284 -2.09 -6.80 6.10
N GLU A 285 -0.94 -7.35 5.73
CA GLU A 285 0.37 -6.93 6.25
C GLU A 285 1.26 -6.42 5.13
N ARG A 286 1.81 -5.21 5.29
CA ARG A 286 2.77 -4.67 4.32
C ARG A 286 4.07 -5.45 4.42
N ILE A 287 4.44 -6.11 3.33
CA ILE A 287 5.64 -6.93 3.25
C ILE A 287 6.75 -6.28 2.42
N LEU A 288 6.39 -5.36 1.53
CA LEU A 288 7.34 -4.68 0.64
C LEU A 288 6.93 -3.23 0.46
N ALA A 289 7.93 -2.35 0.42
CA ALA A 289 7.74 -1.00 -0.07
C ALA A 289 9.01 -0.44 -0.73
N ASN A 290 8.82 0.45 -1.69
CA ASN A 290 9.90 1.12 -2.39
C ASN A 290 9.46 2.51 -2.86
N TRP A 291 10.38 3.48 -2.81
CA TRP A 291 10.21 4.79 -3.43
C TRP A 291 11.16 4.94 -4.62
N ASN A 292 10.65 5.40 -5.75
CA ASN A 292 11.44 5.76 -6.90
C ASN A 292 11.24 7.25 -7.23
N GLY A 293 12.35 8.00 -7.39
CA GLY A 293 12.30 9.45 -7.66
C GLY A 293 11.96 9.85 -9.10
N LEU A 294 11.56 8.92 -9.97
CA LEU A 294 11.13 9.21 -11.33
C LEU A 294 9.60 9.31 -11.36
N GLY A 295 9.07 10.50 -11.12
CA GLY A 295 7.62 10.76 -11.08
C GLY A 295 6.90 10.56 -12.41
N ILE A 296 5.57 10.68 -12.36
CA ILE A 296 4.66 10.64 -13.51
C ILE A 296 3.66 11.80 -13.36
N VAL A 297 3.67 12.72 -14.34
CA VAL A 297 2.76 13.88 -14.39
C VAL A 297 1.79 13.82 -15.59
N ASN A 298 2.10 12.99 -16.58
CA ASN A 298 1.25 12.81 -17.75
C ASN A 298 -0.04 12.08 -17.37
N GLU A 299 -1.06 12.21 -18.21
CA GLU A 299 -2.22 11.32 -18.14
C GLU A 299 -1.79 9.86 -18.23
N THR A 300 -2.51 9.02 -17.51
CA THR A 300 -2.17 7.61 -17.32
C THR A 300 -3.37 6.70 -17.55
N VAL A 301 -3.11 5.42 -17.79
CA VAL A 301 -4.12 4.36 -17.86
C VAL A 301 -3.70 3.25 -16.91
N ILE A 302 -4.65 2.70 -16.16
CA ILE A 302 -4.40 1.56 -15.28
C ILE A 302 -4.61 0.28 -16.08
N GLY A 303 -3.65 -0.64 -16.04
CA GLY A 303 -3.78 -1.98 -16.59
C GLY A 303 -3.83 -3.02 -15.48
N LEU A 304 -4.83 -3.90 -15.57
CA LEU A 304 -4.89 -5.15 -14.84
C LEU A 304 -4.67 -6.28 -15.83
N GLY A 305 -3.71 -7.16 -15.60
CA GLY A 305 -3.41 -8.12 -16.64
C GLY A 305 -2.34 -9.15 -16.33
N GLN A 306 -1.83 -9.67 -17.43
CA GLN A 306 -0.92 -10.81 -17.52
C GLN A 306 0.07 -10.56 -18.64
N GLU A 307 1.33 -10.93 -18.43
CA GLU A 307 2.38 -10.78 -19.43
C GLU A 307 3.30 -11.99 -19.50
N CYS A 308 3.82 -12.21 -20.69
CA CYS A 308 4.78 -13.24 -21.00
C CYS A 308 6.04 -12.55 -21.52
N GLY A 309 7.03 -12.37 -20.65
CA GLY A 309 8.29 -11.74 -20.97
C GLY A 309 9.31 -12.71 -21.57
N GLY A 310 9.42 -13.92 -21.00
CA GLY A 310 10.56 -14.82 -21.24
C GLY A 310 10.19 -16.26 -21.62
N THR A 311 9.25 -16.89 -20.90
CA THR A 311 8.87 -18.29 -21.14
C THR A 311 7.44 -18.34 -21.67
N TYR A 312 7.11 -19.26 -22.58
CA TYR A 312 5.77 -19.36 -23.18
C TYR A 312 5.32 -20.82 -23.32
N GLY A 313 4.08 -21.03 -23.80
CA GLY A 313 3.49 -22.36 -24.01
C GLY A 313 2.57 -22.81 -22.88
N PHE A 314 2.25 -21.93 -21.94
CA PHE A 314 1.41 -22.17 -20.78
C PHE A 314 0.19 -21.23 -20.76
N THR A 315 -0.76 -21.56 -19.89
CA THR A 315 -1.91 -20.72 -19.58
C THR A 315 -1.63 -20.02 -18.26
N GLN A 316 -1.69 -18.69 -18.25
CA GLN A 316 -1.68 -17.91 -17.02
C GLN A 316 -3.11 -17.67 -16.55
N GLU A 317 -3.31 -17.49 -15.25
CA GLU A 317 -4.62 -17.24 -14.63
C GLU A 317 -4.44 -16.30 -13.43
N ALA A 318 -5.28 -15.28 -13.34
CA ALA A 318 -5.31 -14.36 -12.21
C ALA A 318 -6.73 -13.93 -11.86
N LEU A 319 -6.94 -13.62 -10.58
CA LEU A 319 -8.20 -13.07 -10.07
C LEU A 319 -7.93 -11.72 -9.40
N PHE A 320 -8.51 -10.67 -9.95
CA PHE A 320 -8.53 -9.34 -9.34
C PHE A 320 -9.85 -9.17 -8.61
N HIS A 321 -9.82 -9.05 -7.28
CA HIS A 321 -11.03 -8.99 -6.46
C HIS A 321 -11.72 -7.63 -6.56
N TRP A 322 -10.92 -6.57 -6.53
CA TRP A 322 -11.38 -5.18 -6.66
C TRP A 322 -10.22 -4.26 -6.99
N ILE A 323 -10.54 -3.07 -7.49
CA ILE A 323 -9.63 -1.95 -7.69
C ILE A 323 -10.24 -0.67 -7.09
N ALA A 324 -9.40 0.13 -6.46
CA ALA A 324 -9.73 1.43 -5.91
C ALA A 324 -8.68 2.47 -6.32
N VAL A 325 -9.12 3.63 -6.79
CA VAL A 325 -8.26 4.78 -7.08
C VAL A 325 -8.66 5.93 -6.18
N ARG A 326 -7.70 6.53 -5.48
CA ARG A 326 -7.90 7.65 -4.57
C ARG A 326 -6.87 8.75 -4.82
N PRO A 327 -7.16 10.00 -4.40
CA PRO A 327 -6.15 11.06 -4.37
C PRO A 327 -4.90 10.63 -3.61
N TYR A 328 -3.76 11.22 -3.95
CA TYR A 328 -2.49 10.93 -3.30
C TYR A 328 -1.72 12.18 -2.92
N VAL A 329 -1.12 12.15 -1.74
CA VAL A 329 -0.13 13.13 -1.27
C VAL A 329 1.08 12.38 -0.71
N TYR A 330 2.27 12.99 -0.83
CA TYR A 330 3.50 12.42 -0.27
C TYR A 330 4.11 13.35 0.79
N PRO A 331 4.49 12.84 1.98
CA PRO A 331 4.17 11.51 2.49
C PRO A 331 2.66 11.38 2.81
N GLU A 332 2.15 10.15 2.78
CA GLU A 332 0.77 9.87 3.18
C GLU A 332 0.52 10.26 4.65
N PRO A 333 -0.75 10.62 5.01
CA PRO A 333 -1.15 10.85 6.39
C PRO A 333 -0.75 9.68 7.30
N ARG A 334 -0.33 10.00 8.51
CA ARG A 334 -0.07 8.99 9.55
C ARG A 334 -1.38 8.66 10.24
N VAL A 335 -1.63 7.38 10.46
CA VAL A 335 -2.82 6.86 11.14
C VAL A 335 -2.38 6.07 12.36
N GLU A 336 -3.00 6.31 13.51
CA GLU A 336 -2.78 5.54 14.74
C GLU A 336 -4.11 5.13 15.37
N VAL A 337 -4.26 3.84 15.64
CA VAL A 337 -5.48 3.27 16.22
C VAL A 337 -5.34 3.15 17.74
N GLY A 338 -6.42 3.41 18.47
CA GLY A 338 -6.48 3.36 19.92
C GLY A 338 -6.05 4.66 20.62
N VAL A 339 -5.80 5.74 19.86
CA VAL A 339 -5.43 7.05 20.38
C VAL A 339 -6.20 8.16 19.68
N GLU A 340 -6.48 9.25 20.40
CA GLU A 340 -7.13 10.45 19.85
C GLU A 340 -6.10 11.46 19.29
N LYS A 341 -4.82 11.28 19.64
CA LYS A 341 -3.75 12.21 19.27
C LYS A 341 -2.43 11.48 19.11
N ILE A 342 -1.77 11.76 17.99
CA ILE A 342 -0.42 11.28 17.72
C ILE A 342 0.56 12.18 18.47
N VAL A 343 1.25 11.60 19.45
CA VAL A 343 2.31 12.30 20.20
C VAL A 343 3.64 12.01 19.53
N GLU A 344 4.16 12.98 18.78
CA GLU A 344 5.47 12.86 18.15
C GLU A 344 6.58 13.04 19.18
N SER A 345 7.50 12.09 19.21
CA SER A 345 8.73 12.25 19.97
C SER A 345 9.72 13.10 19.17
N PRO A 346 10.42 14.07 19.78
CA PRO A 346 11.49 14.80 19.11
C PRO A 346 12.64 13.88 18.66
N LEU A 347 12.70 12.65 19.17
CA LEU A 347 13.69 11.63 18.78
C LEU A 347 13.19 10.69 17.67
N GLU A 348 11.90 10.75 17.31
CA GLU A 348 11.29 9.84 16.34
C GLU A 348 11.98 9.85 14.97
N PRO A 349 12.36 11.00 14.38
CA PRO A 349 13.09 11.00 13.11
C PRO A 349 14.47 10.33 13.20
N ILE A 350 15.12 10.44 14.36
CA ILE A 350 16.42 9.81 14.62
C ILE A 350 16.23 8.29 14.75
N LEU A 351 15.20 7.85 15.48
CA LEU A 351 14.90 6.44 15.66
C LEU A 351 14.48 5.77 14.35
N GLU A 352 13.66 6.44 13.53
CA GLU A 352 13.29 5.98 12.19
C GLU A 352 14.49 5.88 11.25
N PHE A 353 15.40 6.86 11.30
CA PHE A 353 16.65 6.78 10.56
C PHE A 353 17.48 5.56 11.01
N LEU A 354 17.59 5.32 12.31
CA LEU A 354 18.38 4.21 12.88
C LEU A 354 17.71 2.83 12.75
N SER A 355 16.40 2.74 12.53
CA SER A 355 15.70 1.46 12.41
C SER A 355 15.90 0.78 11.06
N LYS A 356 16.24 1.55 10.01
CA LYS A 356 16.47 0.99 8.66
C LYS A 356 17.77 0.15 8.63
N PRO A 357 17.74 -1.12 8.16
CA PRO A 357 18.92 -2.00 8.12
C PRO A 357 20.13 -1.40 7.39
N ALA A 358 19.89 -0.70 6.28
CA ALA A 358 20.94 -0.01 5.51
C ALA A 358 21.65 1.09 6.33
N ASN A 359 20.90 1.81 7.18
CA ASN A 359 21.44 2.87 8.01
C ASN A 359 22.18 2.31 9.24
N GLN A 360 21.73 1.17 9.78
CA GLN A 360 22.45 0.46 10.84
C GLN A 360 23.85 0.05 10.40
N MET A 361 24.00 -0.42 9.15
CA MET A 361 25.32 -0.69 8.56
C MET A 361 26.17 0.59 8.48
N LEU A 362 25.63 1.68 7.95
CA LEU A 362 26.31 2.99 7.87
C LEU A 362 26.82 3.46 9.24
N VAL A 363 25.99 3.36 10.29
CA VAL A 363 26.35 3.73 11.65
C VAL A 363 27.44 2.81 12.22
N ALA A 364 27.37 1.51 11.97
CA ALA A 364 28.39 0.55 12.38
C ALA A 364 29.76 0.87 11.73
N TRP A 365 29.78 1.15 10.43
CA TRP A 365 31.00 1.57 9.72
C TRP A 365 31.54 2.90 10.23
N GLY A 366 30.65 3.87 10.51
CA GLY A 366 31.01 5.15 11.10
C GLY A 366 31.66 5.02 12.48
N LEU A 367 31.09 4.16 13.35
CA LEU A 367 31.66 3.86 14.67
C LEU A 367 33.02 3.18 14.56
N VAL A 368 33.18 2.22 13.65
CA VAL A 368 34.48 1.56 13.40
C VAL A 368 35.52 2.60 12.98
N LEU A 369 35.21 3.48 12.03
CA LEU A 369 36.12 4.57 11.61
C LEU A 369 36.46 5.53 12.75
N LEU A 370 35.50 5.86 13.61
CA LEU A 370 35.71 6.73 14.76
C LEU A 370 36.66 6.07 15.78
N VAL A 371 36.45 4.78 16.10
CA VAL A 371 37.35 4.02 16.99
C VAL A 371 38.75 3.94 16.39
N PHE A 372 38.89 3.63 15.09
CA PHE A 372 40.19 3.63 14.43
C PHE A 372 40.88 4.99 14.50
N SER A 373 40.15 6.07 14.29
CA SER A 373 40.66 7.45 14.35
C SER A 373 41.13 7.81 15.77
N LEU A 374 40.35 7.44 16.79
CA LEU A 374 40.72 7.66 18.19
C LEU A 374 41.94 6.85 18.61
N VAL A 375 42.03 5.58 18.19
CA VAL A 375 43.20 4.71 18.45
C VAL A 375 44.44 5.25 17.75
N PHE A 376 44.31 5.73 16.50
CA PHE A 376 45.39 6.33 15.74
C PHE A 376 45.89 7.64 16.38
N ALA A 377 44.97 8.52 16.77
CA ALA A 377 45.30 9.76 17.48
C ALA A 377 45.99 9.48 18.83
N ALA A 378 45.50 8.49 19.61
CA ALA A 378 46.13 8.08 20.86
C ALA A 378 47.55 7.51 20.66
N LYS A 379 47.79 6.79 19.56
CA LYS A 379 49.13 6.31 19.18
C LYS A 379 50.07 7.46 18.80
N ILE A 380 49.60 8.46 18.05
CA ILE A 380 50.39 9.66 17.72
C ILE A 380 50.73 10.45 19.00
N LEU A 381 49.75 10.65 19.89
CA LEU A 381 49.96 11.34 21.17
C LEU A 381 50.92 10.60 22.10
N LYS A 382 50.95 9.26 22.08
CA LYS A 382 51.96 8.46 22.79
C LYS A 382 53.33 8.49 22.12
N GLY A 383 53.40 8.53 20.79
CA GLY A 383 54.64 8.65 20.02
C GLY A 383 55.33 10.02 20.17
N GLY A 384 54.56 11.08 20.42
CA GLY A 384 55.09 12.43 20.64
C GLY A 384 55.72 12.71 22.01
N ARG A 385 55.59 11.80 23.00
CA ARG A 385 56.18 11.95 24.34
C ARG A 385 57.56 11.33 24.52
N GLY A 386 58.21 10.89 23.43
CA GLY A 386 59.52 10.25 23.46
C GLY A 386 60.66 11.11 22.90
N ARG A 387 61.05 12.19 23.63
CA ARG A 387 62.44 12.65 23.85
C ARG A 387 62.47 14.12 24.31
N PRO A 388 62.67 14.41 25.61
CA PRO A 388 63.45 15.57 26.00
C PRO A 388 64.91 15.30 25.66
N ARG A 389 65.51 16.18 24.85
CA ARG A 389 66.96 16.27 24.68
C ARG A 389 67.57 16.75 26.00
N ARG A 390 68.29 15.87 26.69
CA ARG A 390 69.70 16.04 27.06
C ARG A 390 70.22 14.80 27.77
#